data_AF-A0A934EJC1-F1
#
_entry.id   AF-A0A934EJC1-F1
#
_cell.length_a   1.000
_cell.length_b   1.000
_cell.length_c   1.000
_cell.angle_alpha   90.00
_cell.angle_beta   90.00
_cell.angle_gamma   90.00
#
_symmetry.space_group_name_H-M   'P 1'
#
loop_
_entity.id
_entity.type
_entity.pdbx_description
1 polymer ?
#
loop_
_entity_poly.entity_id
_entity_poly.type
_entity_poly.pdbx_seq_one_letter_code
_entity_poly.pdbx_strand_id
1 'polypeptide(L)'
;MDDVNSKAGFDTGGENDRRSQHNLRLIFDRACRITAPFFDSKQSWGGSSLTMYARQTLRETFPELTQQEIAILFSAVSRFHRSPPKIS
;
A
#
# COMPACT_ATOMS: atom_id res chain seq x y z
N MET A 1 -20.76 -25.04 -32.43
CA MET A 1 -19.56 -24.19 -32.26
C MET A 1 -19.94 -23.16 -31.23
N ASP A 2 -19.52 -23.41 -30.00
CA ASP A 2 -19.91 -22.66 -28.82
C ASP A 2 -18.94 -21.49 -28.62
N ASP A 3 -19.40 -20.29 -28.96
CA ASP A 3 -18.72 -19.03 -28.64
C ASP A 3 -18.77 -18.77 -27.12
N VAL A 4 -17.81 -19.32 -26.37
CA VAL A 4 -17.64 -18.97 -24.96
C VAL A 4 -16.90 -17.63 -24.85
N ASN A 5 -17.69 -16.57 -24.84
CA ASN A 5 -17.28 -15.24 -24.43
C ASN A 5 -16.95 -15.25 -22.92
N SER A 6 -15.69 -15.56 -22.58
CA SER A 6 -15.16 -15.41 -21.22
C SER A 6 -14.95 -13.93 -20.89
N LYS A 7 -16.06 -13.20 -20.72
CA LYS A 7 -16.05 -11.87 -20.13
C LYS A 7 -15.95 -12.04 -18.61
N ALA A 8 -14.71 -12.08 -18.12
CA ALA A 8 -14.40 -11.95 -16.70
C ALA A 8 -14.91 -10.58 -16.21
N GLY A 9 -16.13 -10.57 -15.69
CA GLY A 9 -16.66 -9.45 -14.94
C GLY A 9 -15.88 -9.33 -13.64
N PHE A 10 -15.01 -8.33 -13.55
CA PHE A 10 -14.55 -7.79 -12.27
C PHE A 10 -15.70 -6.99 -11.66
N ASP A 11 -16.71 -7.71 -11.14
CA ASP A 11 -17.74 -7.14 -10.28
C ASP A 11 -17.31 -7.35 -8.83
N THR A 12 -16.48 -6.43 -8.30
CA THR A 12 -16.28 -6.32 -6.84
C THR A 12 -15.81 -4.91 -6.50
N GLY A 13 -16.72 -3.98 -6.24
CA GLY A 13 -16.28 -2.63 -5.88
C GLY A 13 -17.41 -1.62 -5.67
N GLY A 14 -18.30 -1.86 -4.73
CA GLY A 14 -19.37 -0.89 -4.40
C GLY A 14 -19.42 -0.51 -2.93
N GLU A 15 -19.50 -1.51 -2.05
CA GLU A 15 -19.83 -1.29 -0.64
C GLU A 15 -18.81 -1.88 0.34
N ASN A 16 -18.23 -3.06 0.04
CA ASN A 16 -17.18 -3.65 0.88
C ASN A 16 -15.87 -2.85 0.76
N ASP A 17 -15.56 -2.39 -0.46
CA ASP A 17 -14.40 -1.54 -0.74
C ASP A 17 -14.40 -0.25 0.09
N ARG A 18 -15.56 0.40 0.31
CA ARG A 18 -15.63 1.62 1.13
C ARG A 18 -15.31 1.34 2.61
N ARG A 19 -15.73 0.19 3.14
CA ARG A 19 -15.45 -0.22 4.54
C ARG A 19 -13.99 -0.63 4.69
N SER A 20 -13.44 -1.43 3.77
CA SER A 20 -12.01 -1.76 3.75
C SER A 20 -11.14 -0.51 3.61
N GLN A 21 -11.53 0.45 2.77
CA GLN A 21 -10.83 1.73 2.67
C GLN A 21 -10.89 2.55 3.96
N HIS A 22 -11.97 2.47 4.75
CA HIS A 22 -12.03 3.15 6.04
C HIS A 22 -10.99 2.58 7.03
N ASN A 23 -10.88 1.25 7.11
CA ASN A 23 -9.87 0.59 7.94
C ASN A 23 -8.45 0.92 7.47
N LEU A 24 -8.20 0.89 6.16
CA LEU A 24 -6.91 1.26 5.58
C LEU A 24 -6.50 2.70 5.89
N ARG A 25 -7.46 3.64 5.90
CA ARG A 25 -7.19 5.05 6.25
C ARG A 25 -6.80 5.22 7.71
N LEU A 26 -7.39 4.44 8.63
CA LEU A 26 -7.05 4.49 10.05
C LEU A 26 -5.61 4.01 10.31
N ILE A 27 -5.18 2.97 9.60
CA ILE A 27 -3.81 2.44 9.73
C ILE A 27 -2.78 3.20 8.90
N PHE A 28 -3.22 4.02 7.93
CA PHE A 28 -2.33 4.73 7.01
C PHE A 28 -1.34 5.64 7.73
N ASP A 29 -1.79 6.42 8.71
CA ASP A 29 -0.91 7.31 9.49
C ASP A 29 0.18 6.50 10.20
N ARG A 30 -0.20 5.38 10.83
CA ARG A 30 0.74 4.47 11.49
C ARG A 30 1.70 3.83 10.48
N ALA A 31 1.20 3.40 9.34
CA ALA A 31 1.98 2.83 8.24
C ALA A 31 3.03 3.82 7.73
N CYS A 32 2.68 5.10 7.55
CA CYS A 32 3.63 6.14 7.18
C CYS A 32 4.72 6.32 8.24
N ARG A 33 4.37 6.34 9.54
CA ARG A 33 5.36 6.49 10.62
C ARG A 33 6.35 5.33 10.70
N ILE A 34 5.88 4.09 10.62
CA ILE A 34 6.76 2.91 10.71
C ILE A 34 7.62 2.76 9.47
N THR A 35 7.13 3.21 8.31
CA THR A 35 7.86 3.08 7.05
C THR A 35 8.75 4.27 6.70
N ALA A 36 8.51 5.42 7.31
CA ALA A 36 9.34 6.63 7.19
C ALA A 36 10.86 6.37 7.18
N PRO A 37 11.45 5.57 8.10
CA PRO A 37 12.89 5.30 8.06
C PRO A 37 13.37 4.62 6.77
N PHE A 38 12.55 3.75 6.15
CA PHE A 38 12.91 3.06 4.91
C PHE A 38 12.83 3.94 3.67
N PHE A 39 12.10 5.05 3.75
CA PHE A 39 11.95 6.02 2.66
C PHE A 39 12.87 7.24 2.83
N ASP A 40 13.55 7.38 3.97
CA ASP A 40 14.54 8.43 4.17
C ASP A 40 15.79 8.16 3.32
N SER A 41 16.09 9.07 2.39
CA SER A 41 17.26 9.00 1.52
C SER A 41 18.57 9.03 2.32
N LYS A 42 18.57 9.59 3.54
CA LYS A 42 19.72 9.61 4.45
C LYS A 42 19.97 8.26 5.15
N GLN A 43 18.94 7.40 5.23
CA GLN A 43 19.02 6.04 5.78
C GLN A 43 19.12 4.96 4.68
N SER A 44 19.40 5.36 3.44
CA SER A 44 19.63 4.42 2.35
C SER A 44 20.90 3.59 2.59
N TRP A 45 20.75 2.27 2.68
CA TRP A 45 21.89 1.34 2.74
C TRP A 45 22.46 1.16 1.34
N GLY A 46 23.62 1.76 1.09
CA GLY A 46 24.40 1.57 -0.15
C GLY A 46 23.70 2.03 -1.43
N GLY A 47 22.76 2.97 -1.36
CA GLY A 47 22.02 3.45 -2.53
C GLY A 47 20.89 2.53 -3.01
N SER A 48 20.61 1.44 -2.29
CA SER A 48 19.47 0.56 -2.59
C SER A 48 18.28 0.90 -1.69
N SER A 49 17.13 1.14 -2.31
CA SER A 49 15.89 1.47 -1.61
C SER A 49 15.47 0.31 -0.70
N LEU A 50 15.31 0.56 0.60
CA LEU A 50 14.81 -0.43 1.58
C LEU A 50 13.28 -0.65 1.45
N THR A 51 12.71 -0.38 0.28
CA THR A 51 11.29 -0.51 -0.04
C THR A 51 10.78 -1.94 0.12
N MET A 52 11.65 -2.94 -0.06
CA MET A 52 11.31 -4.34 0.20
C MET A 52 11.10 -4.60 1.70
N TYR A 53 11.89 -3.97 2.56
CA TYR A 53 11.73 -4.03 4.02
C TYR A 53 10.48 -3.27 4.47
N ALA A 54 10.16 -2.13 3.88
CA ALA A 54 8.93 -1.41 4.20
C ALA A 54 7.68 -2.28 3.98
N ARG A 55 7.63 -3.06 2.88
CA ARG A 55 6.52 -4.00 2.66
C ARG A 55 6.50 -5.14 3.68
N GLN A 56 7.66 -5.67 4.06
CA GLN A 56 7.77 -6.72 5.06
C GLN A 56 7.31 -6.21 6.44
N THR A 57 7.77 -5.04 6.87
CA THR A 57 7.36 -4.40 8.12
C THR A 57 5.85 -4.14 8.17
N LEU A 58 5.22 -3.77 7.05
CA LEU A 58 3.76 -3.64 6.99
C LEU A 58 3.05 -4.98 7.23
N ARG A 59 3.56 -6.08 6.66
CA ARG A 59 2.98 -7.42 6.86
C ARG A 59 3.13 -7.89 8.31
N GLU A 60 4.25 -7.58 8.94
CA GLU A 60 4.51 -7.94 10.35
C GLU A 60 3.69 -7.09 11.31
N THR A 61 3.50 -5.80 11.00
CA THR A 61 2.73 -4.88 11.85
C THR A 61 1.22 -5.09 11.72
N PHE A 62 0.77 -5.51 10.54
CA PHE A 62 -0.65 -5.68 10.21
C PHE A 62 -0.90 -7.08 9.62
N PRO A 63 -0.76 -8.15 10.43
CA PRO A 63 -0.95 -9.52 9.96
C PRO A 63 -2.42 -9.83 9.60
N GLU A 64 -3.35 -9.00 10.07
CA GLU A 64 -4.78 -9.08 9.75
C GLU A 64 -5.13 -8.59 8.34
N LEU A 65 -4.22 -7.89 7.66
CA LEU A 65 -4.45 -7.39 6.31
C LEU A 65 -4.18 -8.45 5.26
N THR A 66 -5.01 -8.46 4.24
CA THR A 66 -4.79 -9.26 3.04
C THR A 66 -3.60 -8.73 2.24
N GLN A 67 -3.06 -9.57 1.35
CA GLN A 67 -1.97 -9.19 0.47
C GLN A 67 -2.33 -8.01 -0.46
N GLN A 68 -3.59 -7.92 -0.87
CA GLN A 68 -4.11 -6.81 -1.67
C GLN A 68 -4.13 -5.50 -0.87
N GLU A 69 -4.61 -5.54 0.37
CA GLU A 69 -4.63 -4.39 1.28
C GLU A 69 -3.23 -3.88 1.60
N ILE A 70 -2.27 -4.79 1.87
CA ILE A 70 -0.86 -4.46 2.03
C ILE A 70 -0.31 -3.76 0.78
N ALA A 71 -0.67 -4.23 -0.42
CA ALA A 71 -0.20 -3.63 -1.67
C ALA A 71 -0.77 -2.22 -1.89
N ILE A 72 -2.06 -2.02 -1.60
CA ILE A 72 -2.73 -0.70 -1.66
C ILE A 72 -2.07 0.26 -0.67
N LEU A 73 -1.91 -0.17 0.58
CA LEU A 73 -1.30 0.61 1.67
C LEU A 73 0.14 1.00 1.32
N PHE A 74 0.94 0.03 0.86
CA PHE A 74 2.32 0.27 0.45
C PHE A 74 2.43 1.27 -0.70
N SER A 75 1.54 1.18 -1.69
CA SER A 75 1.51 2.12 -2.82
C SER A 75 1.19 3.55 -2.34
N ALA A 76 0.20 3.69 -1.45
CA ALA A 76 -0.17 4.98 -0.87
C ALA A 76 0.97 5.60 -0.06
N VAL A 77 1.62 4.81 0.80
CA VAL A 77 2.78 5.23 1.62
C VAL A 77 3.96 5.63 0.72
N SER A 78 4.27 4.81 -0.28
CA SER A 78 5.36 5.11 -1.23
C SER A 78 5.12 6.43 -1.96
N ARG A 79 3.86 6.71 -2.33
CA ARG A 79 3.48 7.98 -2.95
C ARG A 79 3.62 9.15 -1.98
N PHE A 80 3.20 8.97 -0.72
CA PHE A 80 3.34 10.00 0.31
C PHE A 80 4.80 10.42 0.52
N HIS A 81 5.73 9.47 0.57
CA HIS A 81 7.15 9.78 0.72
C HIS A 81 7.82 10.29 -0.56
N ARG A 82 7.33 9.89 -1.74
CA ARG A 82 7.88 10.35 -3.04
C ARG A 82 7.45 11.77 -3.40
N SER A 83 6.31 12.23 -2.90
CA SER A 83 5.84 13.60 -3.05
C SER A 83 6.26 14.40 -1.82
N PRO A 84 7.42 15.09 -1.81
CA PRO A 84 7.66 16.08 -0.76
C PRO A 84 6.49 17.07 -0.78
N PRO A 85 5.98 17.50 0.38
CA PRO A 85 4.94 18.51 0.41
C PRO A 85 5.46 19.72 -0.35
N LYS A 86 4.86 19.99 -1.51
CA LYS A 86 5.15 21.18 -2.29
C LYS A 86 4.43 22.31 -1.54
N ILE A 87 5.13 22.87 -0.56
CA ILE A 87 4.74 24.10 0.12
C ILE A 87 4.81 25.17 -0.98
N SER A 88 3.65 25.60 -1.48
CA SER A 88 3.55 26.73 -2.41
C SER A 88 3.13 27.98 -1.66
#